data_AF-A0A3C0HEA0-F1
#
_entry.id   AF-A0A3C0HEA0-F1
#
_cell.length_a   1.000
_cell.length_b   1.000
_cell.length_c   1.000
_cell.angle_alpha   90.00
_cell.angle_beta   90.00
_cell.angle_gamma   90.00
#
_symmetry.space_group_name_H-M   'P 1'
#
loop_
_entity.id
_entity.type
_entity.pdbx_description
1 polymer ?
#
loop_
_entity_poly.entity_id
_entity_poly.type
_entity_poly.pdbx_seq_one_letter_code
_entity_poly.pdbx_strand_id
1 'polypeptide(L)' 'MNISILGFGRIGRDLLRQTLNDDLINIVSISDIADKDNLLYLLKYDTIYGKLDAEIETTDTGFKVNGKHI' A
#
# COMPACT_ATOMS: atom_id res chain seq x y z
N MET A 1 -5.67 -5.84 14.30
CA MET A 1 -4.46 -5.15 14.80
C MET A 1 -4.08 -4.07 13.82
N ASN A 2 -3.95 -2.84 14.28
CA ASN A 2 -3.65 -1.70 13.41
C ASN A 2 -2.14 -1.48 13.34
N ILE A 3 -1.60 -1.34 12.14
CA ILE A 3 -0.16 -1.17 11.89
C ILE A 3 0.06 0.06 11.01
N SER A 4 1.08 0.84 11.37
CA SER A 4 1.63 1.90 10.53
C SER A 4 2.95 1.45 9.93
N ILE A 5 3.17 1.73 8.65
CA ILE A 5 4.42 1.41 7.96
C ILE A 5 5.26 2.69 7.87
N LEU A 6 6.46 2.66 8.45
CA LEU A 6 7.47 3.70 8.27
C LEU A 6 8.50 3.20 7.26
N GLY A 7 8.49 3.78 6.06
CA GLY A 7 9.28 3.34 4.92
C GLY A 7 8.51 2.37 4.01
N PHE A 8 8.00 2.89 2.89
CA PHE A 8 7.27 2.15 1.87
C PHE A 8 8.18 1.65 0.73
N GLY A 9 9.33 1.15 1.14
CA GLY A 9 10.26 0.41 0.31
C GLY A 9 9.72 -0.99 -0.04
N ARG A 10 10.64 -1.90 -0.39
CA ARG A 10 10.27 -3.23 -0.86
C ARG A 10 9.46 -4.03 0.17
N ILE A 11 9.93 -4.11 1.41
CA ILE A 11 9.24 -4.84 2.48
C ILE A 11 7.90 -4.19 2.83
N GLY A 12 7.83 -2.86 2.89
CA GLY A 12 6.59 -2.15 3.21
C GLY A 12 5.49 -2.39 2.16
N ARG A 13 5.85 -2.34 0.87
CA ARG A 13 4.91 -2.65 -0.22
C ARG A 13 4.50 -4.11 -0.22
N ASP A 14 5.44 -5.02 -0.02
CA ASP A 14 5.16 -6.46 0.02
C ASP A 14 4.26 -6.82 1.21
N LEU A 15 4.48 -6.19 2.37
CA LEU A 15 3.62 -6.34 3.55
C LEU A 15 2.20 -5.86 3.26
N LEU A 16 2.04 -4.68 2.64
CA LEU A 16 0.71 -4.20 2.28
C LEU A 16 0.03 -5.18 1.33
N ARG A 17 0.71 -5.62 0.27
CA ARG A 17 0.18 -6.58 -0.71
C ARG A 17 -0.30 -7.88 -0.07
N GLN A 18 0.45 -8.44 0.87
CA GLN A 18 0.09 -9.68 1.56
C GLN A 18 -1.09 -9.53 2.53
N THR A 19 -1.28 -8.32 3.07
CA THR A 19 -2.27 -8.05 4.13
C THR A 19 -3.54 -7.38 3.61
N LEU A 20 -3.70 -7.20 2.30
CA LEU A 20 -4.89 -6.57 1.71
C LEU A 20 -6.20 -7.28 2.08
N ASN A 21 -6.16 -8.61 2.15
CA ASN A 21 -7.32 -9.46 2.46
C ASN A 21 -7.22 -10.13 3.84
N ASP A 22 -6.39 -9.59 4.73
CA ASP A 22 -6.20 -10.11 6.08
C ASP A 22 -7.14 -9.40 7.06
N ASP A 23 -8.00 -10.15 7.75
CA ASP A 23 -8.96 -9.63 8.73
C ASP A 23 -8.30 -9.23 10.07
N LEU A 24 -7.11 -9.76 10.34
CA LEU A 24 -6.36 -9.53 11.58
C LEU A 24 -5.39 -8.36 11.44
N ILE A 25 -4.86 -8.12 10.23
CA ILE A 25 -3.86 -7.07 9.98
C ILE A 25 -4.49 -5.91 9.21
N ASN A 26 -4.48 -4.74 9.83
CA ASN A 26 -5.02 -3.52 9.26
C ASN A 26 -3.91 -2.47 9.11
N ILE A 27 -3.42 -2.27 7.89
CA ILE A 27 -2.51 -1.16 7.59
C ILE A 27 -3.34 0.12 7.57
N VAL A 28 -3.06 1.03 8.51
CA VAL A 28 -3.85 2.27 8.70
C VAL A 28 -3.17 3.52 8.18
N SER A 29 -1.84 3.49 8.03
CA SER A 29 -1.08 4.61 7.49
C SER A 29 0.30 4.18 7.00
N ILE A 30 0.81 4.92 6.04
CA ILE A 30 2.14 4.76 5.47
C ILE A 30 2.84 6.11 5.48
N SER A 31 4.10 6.13 5.89
CA SER A 31 4.96 7.31 5.84
C SER A 31 6.25 6.98 5.08
N ASP A 32 6.58 7.79 4.09
CA ASP A 32 7.81 7.70 3.30
C ASP A 32 8.23 9.10 2.84
N ILE A 33 9.46 9.24 2.33
CA ILE A 33 10.01 10.49 1.79
C ILE A 33 9.71 10.66 0.29
N ALA A 34 9.38 9.56 -0.41
CA ALA A 34 9.01 9.60 -1.81
C ALA A 34 7.60 10.16 -2.02
N ASP A 35 7.35 10.69 -3.21
CA ASP A 35 6.03 11.20 -3.58
C ASP A 35 4.99 10.07 -3.69
N LYS A 36 3.75 10.43 -3.35
CA LYS A 36 2.61 9.52 -3.30
C LYS A 36 2.39 8.77 -4.62
N ASP A 37 2.52 9.46 -5.75
CA ASP A 37 2.22 8.88 -7.07
C ASP A 37 3.25 7.81 -7.44
N ASN A 38 4.53 8.04 -7.15
CA ASN A 38 5.58 7.04 -7.31
C ASN A 38 5.39 5.85 -6.36
N LEU A 39 5.03 6.09 -5.10
CA LEU A 39 4.74 5.01 -4.15
C LEU A 39 3.59 4.12 -4.63
N LEU A 40 2.52 4.72 -5.15
CA LEU A 40 1.38 4.00 -5.70
C LEU A 40 1.72 3.28 -6.99
N TYR A 41 2.54 3.87 -7.86
CA TYR A 41 3.05 3.21 -9.05
C TYR A 41 3.86 1.96 -8.68
N LEU A 42 4.77 2.07 -7.71
CA LEU A 42 5.58 0.95 -7.21
C LEU A 42 4.75 -0.08 -6.44
N LEU A 43 3.65 0.33 -5.81
CA LEU A 43 2.69 -0.60 -5.21
C LEU A 43 1.91 -1.35 -6.28
N LYS A 44 1.55 -0.70 -7.38
CA LYS A 44 0.79 -1.31 -8.49
C LYS A 44 1.66 -2.22 -9.35
N TYR A 45 2.93 -1.89 -9.56
CA TYR A 45 3.84 -2.63 -10.43
C TYR A 45 5.10 -3.03 -9.65
N ASP A 46 5.27 -4.34 -9.45
CA ASP A 46 6.51 -4.91 -8.89
C ASP A 46 7.13 -5.88 -9.89
N THR A 47 8.45 -5.88 -9.99
CA THR A 47 9.18 -6.72 -10.96
C THR A 47 9.11 -8.22 -10.62
N ILE A 48 8.99 -8.60 -9.35
CA ILE A 48 8.93 -10.00 -8.91
C ILE A 48 7.50 -10.51 -8.92
N TYR A 49 6.59 -9.77 -8.27
CA TYR A 49 5.21 -10.21 -8.08
C TYR A 49 4.26 -9.75 -9.19
N GLY A 50 4.75 -8.94 -10.14
CA GLY A 50 3.98 -8.40 -11.22
C GLY A 50 3.02 -7.28 -10.77
N LYS A 51 1.96 -7.12 -11.57
CA LYS A 51 0.92 -6.13 -11.33
C LYS A 51 0.03 -6.57 -10.18
N LEU A 52 -0.20 -5.68 -9.23
CA LEU A 52 -1.16 -5.88 -8.15
C LEU A 52 -2.59 -5.87 -8.72
N ASP A 53 -3.33 -6.94 -8.47
CA ASP A 53 -4.75 -7.06 -8.81
C ASP A 53 -5.62 -6.47 -7.70
N ALA A 54 -5.57 -5.15 -7.57
CA ALA A 54 -6.37 -4.39 -6.63
C ALA A 54 -6.76 -3.03 -7.23
N GLU A 55 -7.94 -2.56 -6.88
CA GLU A 55 -8.38 -1.21 -7.23
C GLU A 55 -7.66 -0.21 -6.34
N ILE A 56 -6.92 0.71 -6.95
CA ILE A 56 -6.17 1.75 -6.24
C ILE A 56 -6.73 3.10 -6.65
N GLU A 57 -7.22 3.85 -5.67
CA GLU A 57 -7.74 5.21 -5.84
C GLU A 57 -6.91 6.20 -5.04
N THR A 58 -6.45 7.28 -5.67
CA THR A 58 -5.82 8.40 -4.96
C THR A 58 -6.87 9.27 -4.29
N THR A 59 -6.56 9.73 -3.08
CA THR A 59 -7.35 10.75 -2.38
C THR A 59 -6.44 11.94 -2.01
N ASP A 60 -7.02 13.05 -1.54
CA ASP A 60 -6.24 14.24 -1.17
C ASP A 60 -5.24 13.95 -0.05
N THR A 61 -5.62 13.09 0.90
CA THR A 61 -4.84 12.81 2.13
C THR A 61 -4.07 11.50 2.10
N GLY A 62 -4.26 10.65 1.07
CA GLY A 62 -3.68 9.31 1.02
C GLY A 62 -4.19 8.53 -0.19
N PHE A 63 -4.56 7.27 0.01
CA PHE A 63 -5.14 6.45 -1.05
C PHE A 63 -6.11 5.40 -0.51
N LYS A 64 -6.77 4.69 -1.42
CA LYS A 64 -7.59 3.54 -1.09
C LYS A 64 -7.14 2.34 -1.89
N VAL A 65 -7.17 1.17 -1.27
CA VAL A 65 -6.97 -0.12 -1.95
C VAL A 65 -8.19 -1.00 -1.70
N ASN A 66 -8.88 -1.44 -2.75
CA ASN A 66 -10.14 -2.20 -2.66
C ASN A 66 -11.17 -1.53 -1.72
N GLY A 67 -11.29 -0.20 -1.82
CA GLY A 67 -12.19 0.61 -0.98
C GLY A 67 -11.69 0.90 0.45
N LYS A 68 -10.58 0.29 0.89
CA LYS A 68 -9.99 0.50 2.21
C LYS A 68 -9.04 1.70 2.21
N HIS A 69 -9.27 2.67 3.09
CA HIS A 69 -8.45 3.88 3.17
C HIS A 69 -7.16 3.66 3.96
N ILE A 70 -6.05 4.18 3.43
CA ILE A 70 -4.68 4.08 3.96
C ILE A 70 -3.98 5.44 3.84
#